data_AF-A0A4P6HMK7-F1
#
_entry.id   AF-A0A4P6HMK7-F1
#
_cell.length_a   1.000
_cell.length_b   1.000
_cell.length_c   1.000
_cell.angle_alpha   90.00
_cell.angle_beta   90.00
_cell.angle_gamma   90.00
#
_symmetry.space_group_name_H-M   'P 1'
#
loop_
_entity.id
_entity.type
_entity.pdbx_description
1 polymer ?
#
loop_
_entity_poly.entity_id
_entity_poly.type
_entity_poly.pdbx_seq_one_letter_code
_entity_poly.pdbx_strand_id
1 'polypeptide(L)'
;MIKLPENAIEDQVAKRIKRSYSLLKYAINNNLQIDPSVIKGINEIKFGYDNKQEWDAEKSARLDSYILELTKVTYPTTLYTLKYTLESPFGKYALPGVLVVTLLTVILAGASCYLMMATSPPGFWPMVLSMSLGMLGAELSLFFVFLGLAKELALSEGDVPKQIARIVLGAMVGYLSYVLFSMDSFGQLVESKTLGALTDTQKIYVSLPFLMGYSVRLVFGVLNKAIKSVELTLGLEDKSDELALRSKLK
;
A
#
# COMPACT_ATOMS: atom_id res chain seq x y z
N MET A 1 14.68 -19.94 29.37
CA MET A 1 15.36 -18.79 28.74
C MET A 1 16.20 -19.32 27.58
N ILE A 2 15.77 -19.07 26.34
CA ILE A 2 16.53 -19.43 25.15
C ILE A 2 17.61 -18.37 24.98
N LYS A 3 18.88 -18.72 25.19
CA LYS A 3 20.00 -17.83 24.85
C LYS A 3 20.13 -17.82 23.33
N LEU A 4 19.77 -16.70 22.70
CA LEU A 4 20.06 -16.48 21.29
C LEU A 4 21.59 -16.49 21.09
N PRO A 5 22.08 -17.00 19.95
CA PRO A 5 23.50 -16.93 19.64
C PRO A 5 23.94 -15.46 19.60
N GLU A 6 25.08 -15.16 20.23
CA GLU A 6 25.63 -13.81 20.42
C GLU A 6 25.71 -13.03 19.09
N ASN A 7 26.09 -13.72 18.00
CA ASN A 7 26.16 -13.18 16.64
C ASN A 7 24.79 -12.71 16.07
N ALA A 8 23.67 -13.29 16.51
CA ALA A 8 22.35 -12.89 16.03
C ALA A 8 21.84 -11.62 16.73
N ILE A 9 22.27 -11.39 17.98
CA ILE A 9 21.94 -10.18 18.73
C ILE A 9 22.70 -8.99 18.14
N GLU A 10 23.99 -9.17 17.85
CA GLU A 10 24.85 -8.15 17.26
C GLU A 10 24.33 -7.69 15.88
N ASP A 11 23.91 -8.63 15.01
CA ASP A 11 23.33 -8.31 13.70
C ASP A 11 21.98 -7.56 13.81
N GLN A 12 21.15 -7.86 14.81
CA GLN A 12 19.91 -7.13 15.05
C GLN A 12 20.14 -5.69 15.52
N VAL A 13 21.09 -5.50 16.44
CA VAL A 13 21.48 -4.16 16.94
C VAL A 13 22.04 -3.32 15.81
N ALA A 14 22.96 -3.88 15.01
CA ALA A 14 23.54 -3.23 13.84
C ALA A 14 22.47 -2.70 12.88
N LYS A 15 21.51 -3.57 12.52
CA LYS A 15 20.39 -3.23 11.64
C LYS A 15 19.52 -2.13 12.24
N ARG A 16 19.26 -2.18 13.54
CA ARG A 16 18.43 -1.20 14.24
C ARG A 16 19.07 0.19 14.20
N ILE A 17 20.34 0.30 14.58
CA ILE A 17 21.11 1.56 14.57
C ILE A 17 21.16 2.14 13.15
N LYS A 18 21.47 1.31 12.15
CA LYS A 18 21.53 1.73 10.75
C LYS A 18 20.21 2.33 10.28
N ARG A 19 19.08 1.70 10.61
CA ARG A 19 17.74 2.19 10.23
C ARG A 19 17.36 3.47 10.96
N SER A 20 17.66 3.59 12.25
CA SER A 20 17.44 4.83 13.02
C SER A 20 18.20 6.00 12.42
N TYR A 21 19.43 5.74 11.98
CA TYR A 21 20.23 6.75 11.30
C TYR A 21 19.68 7.11 9.92
N SER A 22 19.17 6.15 9.15
CA SER A 22 18.50 6.43 7.88
C SER A 22 17.21 7.24 8.07
N LEU A 23 16.44 6.97 9.13
CA LEU A 23 15.23 7.74 9.47
C LEU A 23 15.58 9.17 9.87
N LEU A 24 16.66 9.35 10.65
CA LEU A 24 17.21 10.67 10.97
C LEU A 24 17.61 11.45 9.71
N LYS A 25 18.35 10.81 8.78
CA LYS A 25 18.72 11.43 7.49
C LYS A 25 17.50 11.84 6.67
N TYR A 26 16.48 10.98 6.61
CA TYR A 26 15.23 11.31 5.94
C TYR A 26 14.59 12.56 6.54
N ALA A 27 14.51 12.63 7.87
CA ALA A 27 13.92 13.77 8.57
C ALA A 27 14.68 15.08 8.29
N ILE A 28 16.02 15.04 8.31
CA ILE A 28 16.88 16.18 7.97
C ILE A 28 16.70 16.61 6.52
N ASN A 29 16.71 15.66 5.57
CA ASN A 29 16.57 15.96 4.13
C ASN A 29 15.21 16.57 3.77
N ASN A 30 14.17 16.29 4.56
CA ASN A 30 12.84 16.84 4.37
C ASN A 30 12.57 18.10 5.23
N ASN A 31 13.61 18.68 5.84
CA ASN A 31 13.53 19.88 6.69
C ASN A 31 12.50 19.74 7.84
N LEU A 32 12.35 18.54 8.41
CA LEU A 32 11.48 18.33 9.56
C LEU A 32 12.15 18.89 10.83
N GLN A 33 11.36 19.45 11.74
CA GLN A 33 11.86 19.99 13.00
C GLN A 33 12.18 18.86 13.99
N ILE A 34 13.45 18.56 14.19
CA ILE A 34 13.90 17.51 15.10
C ILE A 34 14.61 18.15 16.29
N ASP A 35 14.35 17.66 17.49
CA ASP A 35 15.08 18.10 18.67
C ASP A 35 16.59 17.81 18.49
N PRO A 36 17.48 18.82 18.66
CA PRO A 36 18.93 18.64 18.52
C PRO A 36 19.50 17.53 19.41
N SER A 37 18.89 17.26 20.56
CA SER A 37 19.28 16.17 21.47
C SER A 37 19.10 14.80 20.84
N VAL A 38 18.04 14.60 20.05
CA VAL A 38 17.76 13.34 19.32
C VAL A 38 18.78 13.14 18.19
N ILE A 39 19.10 14.22 17.46
CA ILE A 39 20.14 14.20 16.40
C ILE A 39 21.49 13.80 17.00
N LYS A 40 21.89 14.47 18.08
CA LYS A 40 23.15 14.22 18.77
C LYS A 40 23.20 12.80 19.34
N GLY A 41 22.15 12.37 20.03
CA GLY A 41 22.06 11.06 20.67
C GLY A 41 22.17 9.90 19.68
N ILE A 42 21.52 9.97 18.52
CA ILE A 42 21.63 8.91 17.50
C ILE A 42 23.03 8.90 16.86
N ASN A 43 23.63 10.06 16.62
CA ASN A 43 25.00 10.15 16.11
C ASN A 43 26.01 9.56 17.08
N GLU A 44 25.87 9.85 18.38
CA GLU A 44 26.72 9.29 19.44
C GLU A 44 26.59 7.77 19.53
N ILE A 45 25.36 7.24 19.51
CA ILE A 45 25.09 5.80 19.54
C ILE A 45 25.70 5.12 18.29
N LYS A 46 25.52 5.71 17.11
CA LYS A 46 26.11 5.19 15.87
C LYS A 46 27.64 5.22 15.92
N PHE A 47 28.22 6.33 16.37
CA PHE A 47 29.68 6.47 16.50
C PHE A 47 30.26 5.49 17.52
N GLY A 48 29.60 5.30 18.67
CA GLY A 48 30.01 4.31 19.66
C GLY A 48 29.98 2.89 19.10
N TYR A 49 28.93 2.55 18.35
CA TYR A 49 28.81 1.26 17.67
C TYR A 49 29.88 1.05 16.60
N ASP A 50 30.12 2.03 15.72
CA ASP A 50 31.14 1.97 14.66
C ASP A 50 32.56 1.79 15.26
N ASN A 51 32.79 2.26 16.49
CA ASN A 51 34.04 2.11 17.24
C ASN A 51 34.08 0.89 18.16
N LYS A 52 33.15 -0.07 18.00
CA LYS A 52 33.09 -1.33 18.77
C LYS A 52 32.97 -1.13 20.30
N GLN A 53 32.32 -0.06 20.74
CA GLN A 53 31.99 0.05 22.17
C GLN A 53 30.96 -1.01 22.57
N GLU A 54 31.07 -1.52 23.79
CA GLU A 54 30.11 -2.50 24.33
C GLU A 54 28.68 -1.98 24.26
N TRP A 55 27.77 -2.85 23.82
CA TRP A 55 26.35 -2.55 23.74
C TRP A 55 25.66 -2.95 25.04
N ASP A 56 25.05 -1.99 25.71
CA ASP A 56 24.34 -2.19 26.97
C ASP A 56 22.82 -1.96 26.82
N ALA A 57 22.06 -2.38 27.82
CA ALA A 57 20.61 -2.21 27.85
C ALA A 57 20.18 -0.73 27.89
N GLU A 58 21.02 0.15 28.45
CA GLU A 58 20.74 1.57 28.59
C GLU A 58 20.80 2.29 27.24
N LYS A 59 21.82 2.02 26.42
CA LYS A 59 21.96 2.49 25.03
C LYS A 59 20.79 2.01 24.19
N SER A 60 20.33 0.78 24.38
CA SER A 60 19.13 0.27 23.70
C SER A 60 17.88 1.06 24.09
N ALA A 61 17.66 1.31 25.38
CA ALA A 61 16.51 2.08 25.85
C ALA A 61 16.55 3.54 25.36
N ARG A 62 17.73 4.16 25.37
CA ARG A 62 17.94 5.52 24.84
C ARG A 62 17.67 5.58 23.33
N LEU A 63 18.17 4.60 22.57
CA LEU A 63 17.90 4.50 21.14
C LEU A 63 16.39 4.41 20.87
N ASP A 64 15.66 3.65 21.68
CA ASP A 64 14.21 3.49 21.54
C ASP A 64 13.44 4.78 21.84
N SER A 65 13.87 5.52 22.86
CA SER A 65 13.34 6.86 23.11
C SER A 65 13.56 7.79 21.92
N TYR A 66 14.76 7.78 21.33
CA TYR A 66 15.06 8.62 20.16
C TYR A 66 14.28 8.19 18.92
N ILE A 67 14.09 6.89 18.71
CA ILE A 67 13.25 6.36 17.62
C ILE A 67 11.81 6.84 17.78
N LEU A 68 11.26 6.79 19.00
CA LEU A 68 9.90 7.26 19.27
C LEU A 68 9.75 8.74 18.95
N GLU A 69 10.68 9.58 19.42
CA GLU A 69 10.68 11.01 19.11
C GLU A 69 10.81 11.29 17.60
N LEU A 70 11.74 10.61 16.92
CA LEU A 70 11.84 10.70 15.45
C LEU A 70 10.54 10.29 14.77
N THR A 71 9.94 9.19 15.22
CA THR A 71 8.71 8.66 14.62
C THR A 71 7.55 9.64 14.77
N LYS A 72 7.45 10.40 15.87
CA LYS A 72 6.41 11.43 16.03
C LYS A 72 6.48 12.49 14.92
N VAL A 73 7.70 12.89 14.53
CA VAL A 73 7.90 13.92 13.50
C VAL A 73 7.95 13.37 12.09
N THR A 74 8.42 12.13 11.92
CA THR A 74 8.50 11.48 10.61
C THR A 74 7.23 10.74 10.23
N TYR A 75 6.26 10.57 11.15
CA TYR A 75 5.00 9.90 10.87
C TYR A 75 4.38 10.48 9.59
N PRO A 76 4.04 9.63 8.62
CA PRO A 76 3.83 8.17 8.64
C PRO A 76 5.09 7.30 8.49
N THR A 77 6.23 7.90 8.16
CA THR A 77 7.47 7.19 7.86
C THR A 77 8.11 6.73 9.16
N THR A 78 8.22 5.42 9.34
CA THR A 78 8.81 4.76 10.51
C THR A 78 10.05 3.95 10.11
N LEU A 79 10.76 3.38 11.08
CA LEU A 79 11.84 2.42 10.81
C LEU A 79 11.40 1.26 9.90
N TYR A 80 10.17 0.79 10.08
CA TYR A 80 9.64 -0.36 9.35
C TYR A 80 9.35 -0.02 7.89
N THR A 81 8.88 1.18 7.63
CA THR A 81 8.55 1.64 6.27
C THR A 81 9.81 1.98 5.51
N LEU A 82 10.81 2.57 6.18
CA LEU A 82 12.10 2.89 5.57
C LEU A 82 12.90 1.63 5.20
N LYS A 83 12.80 0.56 6.03
CA LYS A 83 13.37 -0.76 5.72
C LYS A 83 12.91 -1.26 4.36
N TYR A 84 11.62 -1.13 4.05
CA TYR A 84 11.06 -1.60 2.78
C TYR A 84 11.61 -0.81 1.59
N THR A 85 11.69 0.51 1.69
CA THR A 85 12.20 1.37 0.61
C THR A 85 13.69 1.12 0.33
N LEU A 86 14.49 0.82 1.35
CA LEU A 86 15.95 0.73 1.24
C LEU A 86 16.51 -0.69 1.09
N GLU A 87 15.95 -1.69 1.77
CA GLU A 87 16.55 -3.03 1.90
C GLU A 87 15.85 -4.11 1.07
N SER A 88 14.59 -3.92 0.69
CA SER A 88 13.84 -4.92 -0.06
C SER A 88 14.09 -4.78 -1.58
N PRO A 89 14.45 -5.87 -2.29
CA PRO A 89 14.48 -5.84 -3.75
C PRO A 89 13.09 -5.48 -4.31
N PHE A 90 12.02 -5.89 -3.63
CA PHE A 90 10.66 -5.50 -4.01
C PHE A 90 10.41 -4.01 -3.85
N GLY A 91 10.95 -3.32 -2.85
CA GLY A 91 10.79 -1.87 -2.71
C GLY A 91 11.31 -1.10 -3.95
N LYS A 92 12.43 -1.57 -4.53
CA LYS A 92 12.99 -1.00 -5.76
C LYS A 92 12.15 -1.28 -7.01
N TYR A 93 11.49 -2.44 -7.08
CA TYR A 93 10.68 -2.85 -8.23
C TYR A 93 9.18 -2.62 -8.06
N ALA A 94 8.69 -2.24 -6.88
CA ALA A 94 7.27 -2.07 -6.61
C ALA A 94 6.69 -0.88 -7.39
N LEU A 95 7.37 0.27 -7.37
CA LEU A 95 6.92 1.44 -8.12
C LEU A 95 6.99 1.19 -9.64
N PRO A 96 8.11 0.72 -10.22
CA PRO A 96 8.14 0.32 -11.63
C PRO A 96 7.10 -0.74 -11.98
N GLY A 97 6.88 -1.72 -11.10
CA GLY A 97 5.91 -2.79 -11.31
C GLY A 97 4.48 -2.27 -11.37
N VAL A 98 4.09 -1.40 -10.43
CA VAL A 98 2.77 -0.76 -10.47
C VAL A 98 2.62 0.12 -11.72
N LEU A 99 3.65 0.85 -12.13
CA LEU A 99 3.63 1.63 -13.37
C LEU A 99 3.45 0.75 -14.61
N VAL A 100 4.14 -0.39 -14.68
CA VAL A 100 3.99 -1.35 -15.79
C VAL A 100 2.58 -1.93 -15.81
N VAL A 101 2.05 -2.35 -14.66
CA VAL A 101 0.67 -2.86 -14.57
C VAL A 101 -0.33 -1.78 -14.99
N THR A 102 -0.16 -0.54 -14.52
CA THR A 102 -1.01 0.59 -14.91
C THR A 102 -0.97 0.82 -16.42
N LEU A 103 0.23 0.82 -17.01
CA LEU A 103 0.40 0.99 -18.45
C LEU A 103 -0.32 -0.12 -19.21
N LEU A 104 -0.19 -1.37 -18.77
CA LEU A 104 -0.90 -2.51 -19.37
C LEU A 104 -2.42 -2.36 -19.24
N THR A 105 -2.93 -1.92 -18.09
CA THR A 105 -4.36 -1.67 -17.86
C THR A 105 -4.88 -0.54 -18.75
N VAL A 106 -4.13 0.55 -18.92
CA VAL A 106 -4.47 1.64 -19.85
C VAL A 106 -4.51 1.17 -21.30
N ILE A 107 -3.49 0.38 -21.72
CA ILE A 107 -3.46 -0.21 -23.06
C ILE A 107 -4.66 -1.13 -23.25
N LEU A 108 -4.99 -1.97 -22.27
CA LEU A 108 -6.12 -2.89 -22.33
C LEU A 108 -7.46 -2.13 -22.41
N ALA A 109 -7.64 -1.07 -21.63
CA ALA A 109 -8.82 -0.21 -21.68
C ALA A 109 -8.94 0.48 -23.04
N GLY A 110 -7.84 1.06 -23.56
CA GLY A 110 -7.81 1.72 -24.87
C GLY A 110 -8.10 0.74 -26.01
N ALA A 111 -7.48 -0.44 -26.01
CA ALA A 111 -7.71 -1.49 -26.99
C ALA A 111 -9.15 -2.00 -26.93
N SER A 112 -9.70 -2.21 -25.73
CA SER A 112 -11.09 -2.65 -25.56
C SER A 112 -12.07 -1.60 -26.05
N CYS A 113 -11.82 -0.31 -25.79
CA CYS A 113 -12.64 0.79 -26.30
C CYS A 113 -12.58 0.86 -27.83
N TYR A 114 -11.39 0.76 -28.42
CA TYR A 114 -11.20 0.73 -29.87
C TYR A 114 -11.92 -0.46 -30.51
N LEU A 115 -11.74 -1.66 -29.98
CA LEU A 115 -12.35 -2.88 -30.50
C LEU A 115 -13.87 -2.88 -30.32
N MET A 116 -14.38 -2.32 -29.22
CA MET A 116 -15.81 -2.09 -29.01
C MET A 116 -16.41 -1.15 -30.07
N MET A 117 -15.66 -0.14 -30.54
CA MET A 117 -16.11 0.77 -31.60
C MET A 117 -15.94 0.20 -33.01
N ALA A 118 -14.88 -0.57 -33.23
CA ALA A 118 -14.51 -1.13 -34.52
C ALA A 118 -15.25 -2.42 -34.87
N THR A 119 -15.60 -3.21 -33.86
CA THR A 119 -16.25 -4.52 -34.02
C THR A 119 -17.64 -4.49 -33.41
N SER A 120 -18.61 -5.12 -34.06
CA SER A 120 -20.00 -5.21 -33.60
C SER A 120 -20.33 -6.42 -32.69
N PRO A 121 -19.42 -7.22 -32.11
CA PRO A 121 -19.86 -8.36 -31.32
C PRO A 121 -20.41 -7.87 -29.98
N PRO A 122 -21.53 -8.46 -29.52
CA PRO A 122 -22.15 -8.09 -28.27
C PRO A 122 -21.29 -8.53 -27.08
N GLY A 123 -21.18 -7.66 -26.08
CA GLY A 123 -20.91 -8.03 -24.69
C GLY A 123 -19.45 -8.21 -24.25
N PHE A 124 -18.55 -8.77 -25.07
CA PHE A 124 -17.19 -9.09 -24.59
C PHE A 124 -16.31 -7.86 -24.35
N TRP A 125 -16.14 -6.99 -25.35
CA TRP A 125 -15.26 -5.81 -25.22
C TRP A 125 -15.78 -4.79 -24.20
N PRO A 126 -17.10 -4.50 -24.10
CA PRO A 126 -17.64 -3.68 -23.02
C PRO A 126 -17.33 -4.24 -21.62
N MET A 127 -17.42 -5.56 -21.46
CA MET A 127 -17.09 -6.24 -20.21
C MET A 127 -15.61 -6.05 -19.85
N VAL A 128 -14.70 -6.30 -20.80
CA VAL A 128 -13.24 -6.11 -20.59
C VAL A 128 -12.90 -4.65 -20.29
N LEU A 129 -13.55 -3.71 -20.99
CA LEU A 129 -13.40 -2.27 -20.72
C LEU A 129 -13.86 -1.92 -19.30
N SER A 130 -15.01 -2.44 -18.87
CA SER A 130 -15.53 -2.21 -17.51
C SER A 130 -14.60 -2.79 -16.43
N MET A 131 -14.06 -3.99 -16.64
CA MET A 131 -13.07 -4.60 -15.75
C MET A 131 -11.80 -3.74 -15.67
N SER A 132 -11.33 -3.24 -16.81
CA SER A 132 -10.14 -2.39 -16.90
C SER A 132 -10.37 -1.03 -16.21
N LEU A 133 -11.56 -0.44 -16.36
CA LEU A 133 -11.96 0.76 -15.62
C LEU A 133 -11.95 0.52 -14.10
N GLY A 134 -12.47 -0.62 -13.65
CA GLY A 134 -12.41 -1.02 -12.24
C GLY A 134 -10.97 -1.20 -11.72
N MET A 135 -10.09 -1.80 -12.52
CA MET A 135 -8.66 -1.91 -12.21
C MET A 135 -8.00 -0.53 -12.13
N LEU A 136 -8.25 0.37 -13.09
CA LEU A 136 -7.72 1.74 -13.10
C LEU A 136 -8.16 2.53 -11.87
N GLY A 137 -9.42 2.39 -11.45
CA GLY A 137 -9.91 3.01 -10.21
C GLY A 137 -9.12 2.52 -8.99
N ALA A 138 -8.90 1.20 -8.90
CA ALA A 138 -8.12 0.60 -7.82
C ALA A 138 -6.65 1.05 -7.85
N GLU A 139 -6.02 1.13 -9.02
CA GLU A 139 -4.64 1.59 -9.22
C GLU A 139 -4.47 3.06 -8.88
N LEU A 140 -5.42 3.92 -9.24
CA LEU A 140 -5.37 5.35 -8.89
C LEU A 140 -5.27 5.56 -7.38
N SER A 141 -5.92 4.69 -6.60
CA SER A 141 -5.78 4.71 -5.13
C SER A 141 -4.34 4.44 -4.65
N LEU A 142 -3.55 3.65 -5.42
CA LEU A 142 -2.13 3.40 -5.16
C LEU A 142 -1.27 4.60 -5.56
N PHE A 143 -1.61 5.28 -6.67
CA PHE A 143 -0.91 6.50 -7.07
C PHE A 143 -0.98 7.58 -5.99
N PHE A 144 -2.13 7.77 -5.34
CA PHE A 144 -2.24 8.73 -4.24
C PHE A 144 -1.34 8.40 -3.04
N VAL A 145 -1.07 7.11 -2.82
CA VAL A 145 -0.11 6.66 -1.80
C VAL A 145 1.32 6.99 -2.24
N PHE A 146 1.69 6.69 -3.49
CA PHE A 146 3.02 6.98 -4.02
C PHE A 146 3.34 8.47 -4.12
N LEU A 147 2.36 9.31 -4.46
CA LEU A 147 2.50 10.77 -4.49
C LEU A 147 2.63 11.37 -3.07
N GLY A 148 2.53 10.57 -2.02
CA GLY A 148 2.59 11.05 -0.64
C GLY A 148 1.42 11.95 -0.25
N LEU A 149 0.34 11.95 -1.04
CA LEU A 149 -0.91 12.65 -0.75
C LEU A 149 -1.68 11.94 0.37
N ALA A 150 -1.58 10.61 0.41
CA ALA A 150 -2.10 9.78 1.49
C ALA A 150 -0.96 9.28 2.39
N LYS A 151 -0.40 10.19 3.19
CA LYS A 151 0.76 9.93 4.04
C LYS A 151 0.55 8.71 4.95
N GLU A 152 -0.63 8.50 5.54
CA GLU A 152 -0.92 7.40 6.49
C GLU A 152 -0.68 5.94 5.98
N LEU A 153 -0.22 5.72 4.74
CA LEU A 153 -0.16 4.41 4.09
C LEU A 153 1.20 4.06 3.51
N ALA A 154 2.23 4.17 4.33
CA ALA A 154 3.52 3.63 3.95
C ALA A 154 3.40 2.10 3.75
N LEU A 155 3.68 1.64 2.52
CA LEU A 155 3.58 0.23 2.10
C LEU A 155 4.46 -0.66 2.98
N SER A 156 3.87 -1.69 3.60
CA SER A 156 4.62 -2.73 4.32
C SER A 156 4.76 -4.00 3.45
N GLU A 157 5.74 -4.87 3.77
CA GLU A 157 6.01 -6.13 3.03
C GLU A 157 4.77 -7.05 2.93
N GLY A 158 3.89 -7.00 3.93
CA GLY A 158 2.64 -7.76 3.95
C GLY A 158 1.51 -7.16 3.09
N ASP A 159 1.71 -5.97 2.51
CA ASP A 159 0.65 -5.28 1.77
C ASP A 159 0.70 -5.56 0.26
N VAL A 160 1.80 -6.07 -0.29
CA VAL A 160 1.88 -6.40 -1.73
C VAL A 160 0.78 -7.36 -2.17
N PRO A 161 0.55 -8.51 -1.48
CA PRO A 161 -0.58 -9.38 -1.80
C PRO A 161 -1.93 -8.68 -1.67
N LYS A 162 -2.07 -7.75 -0.71
CA LYS A 162 -3.30 -6.96 -0.52
C LYS A 162 -3.51 -5.97 -1.67
N GLN A 163 -2.45 -5.39 -2.22
CA GLN A 163 -2.55 -4.50 -3.39
C GLN A 163 -2.88 -5.29 -4.66
N ILE A 164 -2.29 -6.47 -4.85
CA ILE A 164 -2.65 -7.36 -5.96
C ILE A 164 -4.12 -7.78 -5.82
N ALA A 165 -4.52 -8.24 -4.64
CA ALA A 165 -5.91 -8.59 -4.36
C ALA A 165 -6.86 -7.42 -4.60
N ARG A 166 -6.44 -6.19 -4.27
CA ARG A 166 -7.22 -4.97 -4.54
C ARG A 166 -7.40 -4.72 -6.04
N ILE A 167 -6.34 -4.85 -6.84
CA ILE A 167 -6.44 -4.67 -8.31
C ILE A 167 -7.37 -5.72 -8.91
N VAL A 168 -7.22 -6.99 -8.51
CA VAL A 168 -8.11 -8.09 -8.92
C VAL A 168 -9.54 -7.81 -8.49
N LEU A 169 -9.77 -7.35 -7.26
CA LEU A 169 -11.10 -6.99 -6.79
C LEU A 169 -11.68 -5.80 -7.57
N GLY A 170 -10.85 -4.83 -7.95
CA GLY A 170 -11.24 -3.75 -8.84
C GLY A 170 -11.79 -4.27 -10.17
N ALA A 171 -11.10 -5.25 -10.77
CA ALA A 171 -11.60 -5.93 -11.98
C ALA A 171 -12.94 -6.64 -11.75
N MET A 172 -13.06 -7.40 -10.66
CA MET A 172 -14.29 -8.13 -10.31
C MET A 172 -15.48 -7.20 -10.05
N VAL A 173 -15.24 -6.09 -9.32
CA VAL A 173 -16.27 -5.09 -9.04
C VAL A 173 -16.64 -4.33 -10.31
N GLY A 174 -15.67 -4.04 -11.19
CA GLY A 174 -15.95 -3.49 -12.51
C GLY A 174 -16.81 -4.43 -13.37
N TYR A 175 -16.56 -5.74 -13.31
CA TYR A 175 -17.43 -6.75 -13.94
C TYR A 175 -18.84 -6.77 -13.35
N LEU A 176 -18.96 -6.77 -12.01
CA LEU A 176 -20.28 -6.74 -11.35
C LEU A 176 -21.05 -5.46 -11.68
N SER A 177 -20.38 -4.30 -11.70
CA SER A 177 -20.98 -3.03 -12.11
C SER A 177 -21.49 -3.09 -13.54
N TYR A 178 -20.75 -3.74 -14.44
CA TYR A 178 -21.18 -3.95 -15.82
C TYR A 178 -22.48 -4.74 -15.90
N VAL A 179 -22.52 -5.92 -15.27
CA VAL A 179 -23.69 -6.81 -15.33
C VAL A 179 -24.92 -6.18 -14.68
N LEU A 180 -24.74 -5.47 -13.57
CA LEU A 180 -25.86 -4.98 -12.76
C LEU A 180 -26.41 -3.61 -13.20
N PHE A 181 -25.55 -2.74 -13.73
CA PHE A 181 -25.91 -1.32 -13.92
C PHE A 181 -25.52 -0.76 -15.29
N SER A 182 -24.41 -1.21 -15.87
CA SER A 182 -23.81 -0.52 -17.03
C SER A 182 -24.07 -1.20 -18.38
N MET A 183 -24.60 -2.43 -18.42
CA MET A 183 -24.75 -3.22 -19.66
C MET A 183 -25.48 -2.45 -20.76
N ASP A 184 -26.66 -1.88 -20.46
CA ASP A 184 -27.44 -1.11 -21.43
C ASP A 184 -26.73 0.19 -21.85
N SER A 185 -26.04 0.83 -20.92
CA SER A 185 -25.31 2.09 -21.19
C SER A 185 -24.12 1.86 -22.10
N PHE A 186 -23.41 0.73 -21.91
CA PHE A 186 -22.34 0.32 -22.82
C PHE A 186 -22.89 -0.15 -24.18
N GLY A 187 -24.05 -0.81 -24.21
CA GLY A 187 -24.75 -1.15 -25.45
C GLY A 187 -25.04 0.09 -26.30
N GLN A 188 -25.61 1.12 -25.69
CA GLN A 188 -25.87 2.39 -26.38
C GLN A 188 -24.58 3.13 -26.78
N LEU A 189 -23.50 3.00 -26.01
CA LEU A 189 -22.20 3.55 -26.40
C LEU A 189 -21.63 2.85 -27.65
N VAL A 190 -21.83 1.53 -27.78
CA VAL A 190 -21.43 0.75 -28.95
C VAL A 190 -22.24 1.19 -30.19
N GLU A 191 -23.55 1.35 -30.04
CA GLU A 191 -24.45 1.73 -31.13
C GLU A 191 -24.19 3.17 -31.61
N SER A 192 -24.06 4.11 -30.68
CA SER A 192 -23.87 5.52 -30.99
C SER A 192 -22.44 5.90 -31.39
N LYS A 193 -21.46 5.04 -31.09
CA LYS A 193 -20.01 5.23 -31.29
C LYS A 193 -19.44 6.53 -30.73
N THR A 194 -20.22 7.27 -29.94
CA THR A 194 -19.86 8.60 -29.45
C THR A 194 -20.41 8.80 -28.03
N LEU A 195 -19.54 9.26 -27.12
CA LEU A 195 -19.95 9.57 -25.74
C LEU A 195 -20.95 10.75 -25.67
N GLY A 196 -20.96 11.62 -26.69
CA GLY A 196 -21.85 12.78 -26.74
C GLY A 196 -23.32 12.42 -26.95
N ALA A 197 -23.61 11.25 -27.52
CA ALA A 197 -24.96 10.77 -27.75
C ALA A 197 -25.60 10.12 -26.52
N LEU A 198 -24.81 9.80 -25.49
CA LEU A 198 -25.31 9.24 -24.24
C LEU A 198 -26.01 10.32 -23.42
N THR A 199 -27.08 9.90 -22.72
CA THR A 199 -27.67 10.72 -21.65
C THR A 199 -26.71 10.86 -20.47
N ASP A 200 -26.88 11.89 -19.66
CA ASP A 200 -26.00 12.13 -18.52
C ASP A 200 -26.03 10.98 -17.50
N THR A 201 -27.19 10.33 -17.35
CA THR A 201 -27.33 9.13 -16.50
C THR A 201 -26.49 7.96 -17.01
N GLN A 202 -26.45 7.75 -18.33
CA GLN A 202 -25.65 6.67 -18.93
C GLN A 202 -24.15 6.94 -18.85
N LYS A 203 -23.73 8.21 -18.97
CA LYS A 203 -22.33 8.61 -18.74
C LYS A 203 -21.90 8.26 -17.30
N ILE A 204 -22.79 8.46 -16.32
CA ILE A 204 -22.54 8.05 -14.94
C ILE A 204 -22.41 6.52 -14.86
N TYR A 205 -23.31 5.76 -15.48
CA TYR A 205 -23.22 4.30 -15.43
C TYR A 205 -21.99 3.73 -16.14
N VAL A 206 -21.51 4.34 -17.22
CA VAL A 206 -20.25 3.94 -17.88
C VAL A 206 -19.03 4.24 -17.00
N SER A 207 -19.08 5.27 -16.16
CA SER A 207 -18.00 5.62 -15.22
C SER A 207 -18.08 4.91 -13.86
N LEU A 208 -19.22 4.29 -13.55
CA LEU A 208 -19.45 3.56 -12.30
C LEU A 208 -18.41 2.46 -12.00
N PRO A 209 -17.97 1.63 -12.96
CA PRO A 209 -16.93 0.63 -12.73
C PRO A 209 -15.64 1.22 -12.17
N PHE A 210 -15.23 2.38 -12.70
CA PHE A 210 -14.06 3.11 -12.23
C PHE A 210 -14.25 3.63 -10.80
N LEU A 211 -15.40 4.26 -10.53
CA LEU A 211 -15.72 4.79 -9.21
C LEU A 211 -15.79 3.68 -8.14
N MET A 212 -16.39 2.54 -8.48
CA MET A 212 -16.44 1.40 -7.56
C MET A 212 -15.05 0.79 -7.34
N GLY A 213 -14.23 0.67 -8.39
CA GLY A 213 -12.84 0.26 -8.29
C GLY A 213 -12.01 1.17 -7.36
N TYR A 214 -12.18 2.48 -7.49
CA TYR A 214 -11.57 3.47 -6.60
C TYR A 214 -12.04 3.32 -5.14
N SER A 215 -13.33 3.03 -4.97
CA SER A 215 -13.97 2.90 -3.66
C SER A 215 -13.67 1.58 -2.94
N VAL A 216 -13.02 0.60 -3.59
CA VAL A 216 -12.63 -0.68 -2.98
C VAL A 216 -11.88 -0.48 -1.66
N ARG A 217 -11.08 0.59 -1.57
CA ARG A 217 -10.36 0.91 -0.33
C ARG A 217 -11.29 1.31 0.82
N LEU A 218 -12.35 2.07 0.54
CA LEU A 218 -13.36 2.43 1.53
C LEU A 218 -14.07 1.17 2.01
N VAL A 219 -14.46 0.30 1.07
CA VAL A 219 -15.11 -0.98 1.37
C VAL A 219 -14.23 -1.83 2.28
N PHE A 220 -12.96 -2.07 1.94
CA PHE A 220 -12.04 -2.82 2.80
C PHE A 220 -11.79 -2.13 4.16
N GLY A 221 -11.74 -0.80 4.19
CA GLY A 221 -11.60 -0.05 5.44
C GLY A 221 -12.79 -0.27 6.38
N VAL A 222 -14.01 -0.25 5.84
CA VAL A 222 -15.24 -0.56 6.58
C VAL A 222 -15.27 -2.03 6.99
N LEU A 223 -14.91 -2.96 6.09
CA LEU A 223 -14.90 -4.40 6.36
C LEU A 223 -13.93 -4.77 7.48
N ASN A 224 -12.70 -4.23 7.44
CA ASN A 224 -11.72 -4.44 8.51
C ASN A 224 -12.18 -3.85 9.85
N LYS A 225 -12.82 -2.68 9.84
CA LYS A 225 -13.40 -2.10 11.07
C LYS A 225 -14.57 -2.93 11.59
N ALA A 226 -15.40 -3.48 10.70
CA ALA A 226 -16.51 -4.34 11.06
C ALA A 226 -16.00 -5.67 11.65
N ILE A 227 -15.04 -6.34 10.98
CA ILE A 227 -14.40 -7.55 11.49
C ILE A 227 -13.80 -7.28 12.87
N LYS A 228 -13.03 -6.20 13.02
CA LYS A 228 -12.42 -5.84 14.31
C LYS A 228 -13.45 -5.53 15.39
N SER A 229 -14.57 -4.88 15.03
CA SER A 229 -15.69 -4.65 15.93
C SER A 229 -16.36 -5.95 16.36
N VAL A 230 -16.49 -6.93 15.45
CA VAL A 230 -17.02 -8.26 15.75
C VAL A 230 -16.06 -9.05 16.64
N GLU A 231 -14.76 -9.03 16.34
CA GLU A 231 -13.71 -9.65 17.17
C GLU A 231 -13.74 -9.10 18.60
N LEU A 232 -13.88 -7.78 18.74
CA LEU A 232 -13.95 -7.10 20.05
C LEU A 232 -15.26 -7.42 20.80
N THR A 233 -16.39 -7.49 20.08
CA THR A 233 -17.68 -7.87 20.68
C THR A 233 -17.71 -9.33 21.12
N LEU A 234 -17.01 -10.22 20.39
CA LEU A 234 -16.90 -11.64 20.72
C LEU A 234 -15.78 -11.95 21.74
N GLY A 235 -15.03 -10.93 22.19
CA GLY A 235 -13.91 -11.12 23.12
C GLY A 235 -12.79 -12.00 22.54
N LEU A 236 -12.64 -12.04 21.21
CA LEU A 236 -11.64 -12.84 20.51
C LEU A 236 -10.26 -12.16 20.43
N GLU A 237 -10.05 -11.09 21.20
CA GLU A 237 -8.80 -10.35 21.19
C GLU A 237 -7.58 -11.25 21.52
N ASP A 238 -6.60 -11.22 20.62
CA ASP A 238 -5.20 -11.56 20.81
C ASP A 238 -4.75 -13.02 20.99
N LYS A 239 -5.35 -13.97 20.25
CA LYS A 239 -4.66 -15.25 19.97
C LYS A 239 -3.91 -15.29 18.64
N SER A 240 -4.22 -14.41 17.69
CA SER A 240 -3.60 -14.39 16.36
C SER A 240 -2.12 -14.00 16.41
N ASP A 241 -1.81 -12.96 17.19
CA ASP A 241 -0.44 -12.48 17.39
C ASP A 241 0.36 -13.47 18.26
N GLU A 242 -0.29 -14.08 19.28
CA GLU A 242 0.32 -15.16 20.08
C GLU A 242 0.59 -16.43 19.26
N LEU A 243 -0.31 -16.80 18.34
CA LEU A 243 -0.16 -17.94 17.41
C LEU A 243 0.92 -17.69 16.36
N ALA A 244 1.01 -16.47 15.81
CA ALA A 244 2.08 -16.07 14.90
C ALA A 244 3.45 -16.03 15.60
N LEU A 245 3.48 -15.70 16.90
CA LEU A 245 4.68 -15.80 17.73
C LEU A 245 5.05 -17.27 17.99
N ARG A 246 4.07 -18.13 18.30
CA ARG A 246 4.28 -19.58 18.50
C ARG A 246 4.72 -20.30 17.23
N SER A 247 4.24 -19.90 16.06
CA SER A 247 4.64 -20.52 14.78
C SER A 247 6.07 -20.13 14.36
N LYS A 248 6.58 -18.99 14.83
CA LYS A 248 7.98 -18.57 14.63
C LYS A 248 8.96 -19.18 15.65
N LEU A 249 8.43 -19.79 16.71
CA LEU A 249 9.20 -20.43 17.79
C LEU A 249 9.27 -21.97 17.67
N LYS A 250 8.64 -22.54 16.64
CA LYS A 250 8.85 -23.93 16.20
C LYS A 250 9.79 -23.96 15.01
#